data_AF-A0A1B6LKL3-F1
#
_entry.id   AF-A0A1B6LKL3-F1
#
_cell.length_a   1.000
_cell.length_b   1.000
_cell.length_c   1.000
_cell.angle_alpha   90.00
_cell.angle_beta   90.00
_cell.angle_gamma   90.00
#
_symmetry.space_group_name_H-M   'P 1'
#
loop_
_entity.id
_entity.type
_entity.pdbx_description
1 polymer ?
#
loop_
_entity_poly.entity_id
_entity_poly.type
_entity_poly.pdbx_seq_one_letter_code
_entity_poly.pdbx_strand_id
1 'polypeptide(L)'
;MKVLRNIVCRLSTSVRSSNVLLSKYSTAADPADENVFQGEESNKMAAWQIHSYGGLEELQLSKSVRIPSLMNPNDVLIKVSASSVNPIDIAMMGSYGHVLLNTIRQVEKCNMNEMEFPLILGRDFAGEVVAKGNSVSSELMVGDIVFGVTPPHRPGCHSQYVIAHKDWIHRKPANLKVAEASCLLYAGLTAWSA
;
A
#
# COMPACT_ATOMS: atom_id res chain seq x y z
N MET A 1 7.04 26.74 18.77
CA MET A 1 7.82 25.50 18.70
C MET A 1 8.05 25.15 17.23
N LYS A 2 9.28 25.34 16.77
CA LYS A 2 9.75 24.91 15.45
C LYS A 2 10.07 23.41 15.51
N VAL A 3 9.89 22.72 14.38
CA VAL A 3 10.45 21.41 13.96
C VAL A 3 9.35 20.43 13.56
N LEU A 4 8.90 20.56 12.30
CA LEU A 4 8.43 19.45 11.46
C LEU A 4 8.93 19.78 10.05
N ARG A 5 10.23 19.53 9.80
CA ARG A 5 10.82 19.59 8.46
C ARG A 5 11.01 18.14 7.98
N ASN A 6 10.29 17.80 6.93
CA ASN A 6 10.59 16.74 5.97
C ASN A 6 10.78 15.32 6.53
N ILE A 7 9.67 14.62 6.79
CA ILE A 7 9.66 13.15 6.73
C ILE A 7 8.88 12.78 5.47
N VAL A 8 9.59 12.81 4.33
CA VAL A 8 9.18 12.11 3.12
C VAL A 8 9.91 10.78 3.16
N CYS A 9 9.20 9.70 3.47
CA CYS A 9 9.78 8.36 3.44
C CYS A 9 9.88 7.92 1.97
N ARG A 10 11.10 7.92 1.42
CA ARG A 10 11.37 7.52 0.03
C ARG A 10 11.82 6.06 0.03
N LEU A 11 11.00 5.16 -0.48
CA LEU A 11 11.34 3.74 -0.62
C LEU A 11 12.15 3.57 -1.93
N SER A 12 13.42 3.20 -1.84
CA SER A 12 14.32 2.98 -2.99
C SER A 12 14.45 1.49 -3.30
N THR A 13 14.21 1.06 -4.54
CA THR A 13 14.56 -0.28 -5.04
C THR A 13 15.53 -0.16 -6.22
N SER A 14 16.73 -0.75 -6.10
CA SER A 14 17.69 -0.92 -7.19
C SER A 14 17.58 -2.33 -7.75
N VAL A 15 17.34 -2.46 -9.06
CA VAL A 15 17.46 -3.73 -9.79
C VAL A 15 18.45 -3.50 -10.93
N ARG A 16 19.55 -4.26 -10.97
CA ARG A 16 20.49 -4.31 -12.09
C ARG A 16 20.03 -5.37 -13.09
N SER A 17 19.71 -4.96 -14.31
CA SER A 17 19.53 -5.85 -15.46
C SER A 17 20.89 -6.37 -15.94
N SER A 18 20.96 -7.65 -16.31
CA SER A 18 22.06 -8.19 -17.12
C SER A 18 21.48 -8.98 -18.28
N ASN A 19 21.81 -8.55 -19.50
CA ASN A 19 21.53 -9.22 -20.76
C ASN A 19 22.56 -10.33 -21.00
N VAL A 20 22.12 -11.51 -21.45
CA VAL A 20 22.96 -12.43 -22.26
C VAL A 20 22.08 -13.08 -23.34
N LEU A 21 22.61 -13.09 -24.56
CA LEU A 21 22.00 -13.60 -25.81
C LEU A 21 22.39 -15.07 -26.10
N LEU A 22 21.39 -15.83 -26.56
CA LEU A 22 21.35 -16.91 -27.58
C LEU A 22 22.39 -18.05 -27.64
N SER A 23 21.91 -19.31 -27.65
CA SER A 23 22.29 -20.35 -28.65
C SER A 23 21.50 -21.69 -28.54
N LYS A 24 20.62 -21.93 -29.53
CA LYS A 24 20.31 -23.16 -30.33
C LYS A 24 20.41 -24.63 -29.79
N TYR A 25 19.26 -25.32 -29.95
CA TYR A 25 18.94 -26.73 -30.36
C TYR A 25 19.16 -27.99 -29.46
N SER A 26 18.00 -28.58 -29.06
CA SER A 26 17.51 -29.97 -29.22
C SER A 26 18.21 -31.21 -28.60
N THR A 27 17.59 -31.88 -27.62
CA THR A 27 16.92 -33.22 -27.68
C THR A 27 16.57 -33.72 -26.27
N ALA A 28 15.52 -34.54 -26.17
CA ALA A 28 14.82 -34.93 -24.94
C ALA A 28 15.56 -35.97 -24.07
N ALA A 29 15.47 -35.80 -22.74
CA ALA A 29 15.28 -36.86 -21.74
C ALA A 29 15.11 -36.18 -20.35
N ASP A 30 13.98 -36.43 -19.66
CA ASP A 30 13.77 -36.01 -18.27
C ASP A 30 14.80 -36.64 -17.33
N PRO A 31 15.31 -35.86 -16.38
CA PRO A 31 15.22 -36.33 -15.00
C PRO A 31 14.81 -35.21 -14.03
N ALA A 32 13.88 -35.56 -13.14
CA ALA A 32 13.62 -34.97 -11.82
C ALA A 32 13.57 -33.42 -11.75
N ASP A 33 12.34 -32.94 -11.69
CA ASP A 33 11.92 -31.56 -11.46
C ASP A 33 12.50 -30.98 -10.13
N GLU A 34 13.72 -30.43 -10.19
CA GLU A 34 14.39 -29.72 -9.09
C GLU A 34 13.99 -28.24 -8.97
N ASN A 35 12.82 -27.82 -9.49
CA ASN A 35 12.38 -26.41 -9.44
C ASN A 35 11.03 -26.20 -8.75
N VAL A 36 10.85 -26.76 -7.55
CA VAL A 36 9.65 -26.53 -6.73
C VAL A 36 9.92 -25.68 -5.49
N PHE A 37 10.86 -24.71 -5.49
CA PHE A 37 11.04 -23.83 -4.31
C PHE A 37 11.53 -22.40 -4.64
N GLN A 38 10.94 -21.72 -5.63
CA GLN A 38 11.13 -20.26 -5.83
C GLN A 38 9.82 -19.44 -5.76
N GLY A 39 8.80 -19.94 -5.05
CA GLY A 39 7.45 -19.35 -5.07
C GLY A 39 7.06 -18.42 -3.90
N GLU A 40 7.77 -18.40 -2.77
CA GLU A 40 7.23 -17.78 -1.54
C GLU A 40 7.87 -16.45 -1.12
N GLU A 41 9.13 -16.18 -1.47
CA GLU A 41 9.79 -14.92 -1.10
C GLU A 41 9.32 -13.72 -1.94
N SER A 42 8.70 -13.97 -3.11
CA SER A 42 8.24 -12.91 -4.02
C SER A 42 6.93 -12.22 -3.60
N ASN A 43 6.22 -12.69 -2.57
CA ASN A 43 4.89 -12.19 -2.18
C ASN A 43 4.88 -11.43 -0.84
N LYS A 44 6.04 -10.95 -0.40
CA LYS A 44 6.23 -10.22 0.85
C LYS A 44 6.62 -8.77 0.58
N MET A 45 6.28 -7.89 1.52
CA MET A 45 6.59 -6.48 1.51
C MET A 45 6.97 -5.97 2.90
N ALA A 46 7.66 -4.84 2.92
CA ALA A 46 7.87 -4.06 4.12
C ALA A 46 6.65 -3.17 4.43
N ALA A 47 6.25 -3.11 5.70
CA ALA A 47 5.25 -2.17 6.19
C ALA A 47 5.51 -1.80 7.66
N TRP A 48 5.14 -0.58 8.02
CA TRP A 48 5.07 -0.15 9.41
C TRP A 48 3.74 -0.59 10.00
N GLN A 49 3.80 -1.34 11.10
CA GLN A 49 2.66 -1.94 11.76
C GLN A 49 2.68 -1.65 13.27
N ILE A 50 1.49 -1.60 13.86
CA ILE A 50 1.30 -1.69 15.30
C ILE A 50 0.55 -2.98 15.62
N HIS A 51 0.85 -3.59 16.78
CA HIS A 51 0.22 -4.83 17.25
C HIS A 51 -0.67 -4.62 18.48
N SER A 52 -0.56 -3.43 19.08
CA SER A 52 -1.36 -2.92 20.18
C SER A 52 -1.51 -1.41 20.01
N TYR A 53 -2.52 -0.83 20.65
CA TYR A 53 -2.55 0.63 20.82
C TYR A 53 -1.48 1.06 21.82
N GLY A 54 -0.98 2.27 21.64
CA GLY A 54 0.05 2.86 22.49
C GLY A 54 0.62 4.13 21.88
N GLY A 55 1.88 4.42 22.15
CA GLY A 55 2.64 5.46 21.49
C GLY A 55 3.48 4.95 20.32
N LEU A 56 4.44 5.79 19.90
CA LEU A 56 5.35 5.50 18.79
C LEU A 56 6.21 4.25 19.01
N GLU A 57 6.39 3.84 20.26
CA GLU A 57 7.08 2.60 20.66
C GLU A 57 6.42 1.32 20.11
N GLU A 58 5.12 1.35 19.82
CA GLU A 58 4.40 0.22 19.24
C GLU A 58 4.66 0.08 17.73
N LEU A 59 5.22 1.11 17.09
CA LEU A 59 5.42 1.15 15.64
C LEU A 59 6.64 0.32 15.24
N GLN A 60 6.40 -0.78 14.52
CA GLN A 60 7.44 -1.73 14.12
C GLN A 60 7.49 -1.88 12.60
N LEU A 61 8.70 -1.89 12.05
CA LEU A 61 8.91 -2.20 10.63
C LEU A 61 8.96 -3.72 10.44
N SER A 62 7.88 -4.29 9.92
CA SER A 62 7.84 -5.68 9.47
C SER A 62 8.32 -5.75 8.03
N LYS A 63 9.27 -6.63 7.72
CA LYS A 63 9.82 -6.82 6.35
C LYS A 63 9.15 -7.94 5.56
N SER A 64 8.27 -8.70 6.21
CA SER A 64 7.71 -9.95 5.70
C SER A 64 6.18 -9.96 5.68
N VAL A 65 5.57 -8.79 5.50
CA VAL A 65 4.10 -8.64 5.40
C VAL A 65 3.65 -9.15 4.04
N ARG A 66 2.61 -9.97 3.98
CA ARG A 66 2.09 -10.45 2.69
C ARG A 66 1.57 -9.29 1.84
N ILE A 67 1.92 -9.25 0.56
CA ILE A 67 1.34 -8.29 -0.38
C ILE A 67 -0.16 -8.60 -0.52
N PRO A 68 -1.04 -7.59 -0.38
CA PRO A 68 -2.48 -7.83 -0.46
C PRO A 68 -2.90 -8.20 -1.88
N SER A 69 -3.79 -9.19 -2.00
CA SER A 69 -4.35 -9.64 -3.27
C SER A 69 -5.66 -8.91 -3.59
N LEU A 70 -5.90 -8.61 -4.86
CA LEU A 70 -7.15 -8.01 -5.34
C LEU A 70 -8.31 -9.01 -5.19
N MET A 71 -9.18 -8.76 -4.22
CA MET A 71 -10.40 -9.56 -3.99
C MET A 71 -11.66 -8.90 -4.59
N ASN A 72 -11.64 -7.58 -4.78
CA ASN A 72 -12.75 -6.82 -5.33
C ASN A 72 -12.43 -6.35 -6.77
N PRO A 73 -13.36 -6.49 -7.73
CA PRO A 73 -13.12 -6.08 -9.11
C PRO A 73 -12.96 -4.56 -9.30
N ASN A 74 -13.31 -3.74 -8.31
CA ASN A 74 -13.13 -2.28 -8.33
C ASN A 74 -11.82 -1.81 -7.68
N ASP A 75 -11.03 -2.74 -7.14
CA ASP A 75 -9.81 -2.39 -6.42
C ASP A 75 -8.60 -2.29 -7.37
N VAL A 76 -7.65 -1.46 -6.95
CA VAL A 76 -6.36 -1.27 -7.62
C VAL A 76 -5.26 -1.53 -6.61
N LEU A 77 -4.23 -2.26 -7.02
CA LEU A 77 -3.02 -2.51 -6.25
C LEU A 77 -1.97 -1.49 -6.68
N ILE A 78 -1.46 -0.74 -5.72
CA ILE A 78 -0.50 0.33 -5.95
C ILE A 78 0.81 0.00 -5.25
N LYS A 79 1.93 0.13 -5.96
CA LYS A 79 3.28 0.17 -5.37
C LYS A 79 3.53 1.60 -4.87
N VAL A 80 3.51 1.76 -3.56
CA VAL A 80 3.64 3.06 -2.89
C VAL A 80 5.07 3.59 -3.09
N SER A 81 5.17 4.80 -3.64
CA SER A 81 6.44 5.51 -3.80
C SER A 81 6.66 6.55 -2.70
N ALA A 82 5.57 7.16 -2.23
CA ALA A 82 5.55 8.09 -1.10
C ALA A 82 4.20 8.04 -0.40
N SER A 83 4.21 8.27 0.92
CA SER A 83 3.02 8.46 1.75
C SER A 83 3.27 9.61 2.72
N SER A 84 2.23 10.35 3.12
CA SER A 84 2.36 11.39 4.14
C SER A 84 1.93 10.88 5.52
N VAL A 85 2.37 11.57 6.57
CA VAL A 85 1.96 11.32 7.96
C VAL A 85 0.96 12.40 8.35
N ASN A 86 -0.21 11.97 8.83
CA ASN A 86 -1.30 12.84 9.25
C ASN A 86 -1.51 12.75 10.77
N PRO A 87 -2.06 13.79 11.44
CA PRO A 87 -2.36 13.74 12.87
C PRO A 87 -3.25 12.56 13.29
N ILE A 88 -4.16 12.12 12.40
CA ILE A 88 -5.01 10.96 12.65
C ILE A 88 -4.22 9.65 12.75
N ASP A 89 -3.07 9.53 12.09
CA ASP A 89 -2.24 8.31 12.16
C ASP A 89 -1.72 8.13 13.60
N ILE A 90 -1.26 9.23 14.22
CA ILE A 90 -0.79 9.26 15.61
C ILE A 90 -1.98 9.06 16.57
N ALA A 91 -3.12 9.68 16.29
CA ALA A 91 -4.31 9.54 17.14
C ALA A 91 -4.81 8.08 17.14
N MET A 92 -4.91 7.44 15.98
CA MET A 92 -5.35 6.05 15.85
C MET A 92 -4.41 5.08 16.56
N MET A 93 -3.10 5.33 16.49
CA MET A 93 -2.10 4.58 17.27
C MET A 93 -2.40 4.65 18.77
N GLY A 94 -2.80 5.82 19.26
CA GLY A 94 -3.27 6.04 20.63
C GLY A 94 -4.72 5.62 20.91
N SER A 95 -5.30 4.71 20.13
CA SER A 95 -6.68 4.18 20.24
C SER A 95 -7.83 5.12 19.82
N TYR A 96 -7.54 6.28 19.21
CA TYR A 96 -8.60 7.17 18.76
C TYR A 96 -9.51 6.50 17.73
N GLY A 97 -10.82 6.54 17.98
CA GLY A 97 -11.84 6.03 17.07
C GLY A 97 -11.94 4.50 17.00
N HIS A 98 -11.17 3.75 17.78
CA HIS A 98 -11.05 2.30 17.61
C HIS A 98 -12.39 1.55 17.72
N VAL A 99 -13.28 1.95 18.64
CA VAL A 99 -14.60 1.31 18.79
C VAL A 99 -15.38 1.41 17.47
N LEU A 100 -15.52 2.62 16.95
CA LEU A 100 -16.26 2.89 15.72
C LEU A 100 -15.60 2.22 14.51
N LEU A 101 -14.28 2.36 14.35
CA LEU A 101 -13.55 1.80 13.21
C LEU A 101 -13.60 0.26 13.22
N ASN A 102 -13.52 -0.37 14.39
CA ASN A 102 -13.68 -1.83 14.50
C ASN A 102 -15.10 -2.29 14.20
N THR A 103 -16.13 -1.56 14.66
CA THR A 103 -17.51 -1.86 14.26
C THR A 103 -17.68 -1.80 12.74
N ILE A 104 -17.12 -0.79 12.07
CA ILE A 104 -17.17 -0.70 10.59
C ILE A 104 -16.49 -1.91 9.94
N ARG A 105 -15.28 -2.29 10.40
CA ARG A 105 -14.56 -3.47 9.88
C ARG A 105 -15.35 -4.77 10.04
N GLN A 106 -15.95 -4.97 11.21
CA GLN A 106 -16.74 -6.15 11.52
C GLN A 106 -17.98 -6.26 10.63
N VAL A 107 -18.67 -5.13 10.39
CA VAL A 107 -19.82 -5.05 9.49
C VAL A 107 -19.41 -5.28 8.04
N GLU A 108 -18.35 -4.62 7.55
CA GLU A 108 -17.87 -4.79 6.17
C GLU A 108 -17.45 -6.23 5.86
N LYS A 109 -16.85 -6.92 6.83
CA LYS A 109 -16.40 -8.32 6.68
C LYS A 109 -17.43 -9.35 7.11
N CYS A 110 -18.60 -8.94 7.61
CA CYS A 110 -19.58 -9.82 8.23
C CYS A 110 -18.96 -10.76 9.29
N ASN A 111 -17.97 -10.27 10.04
CA ASN A 111 -17.20 -11.03 11.03
C ASN A 111 -17.07 -10.25 12.34
N MET A 112 -17.87 -10.61 13.34
CA MET A 112 -17.88 -9.93 14.65
C MET A 112 -16.60 -10.15 15.47
N ASN A 113 -15.79 -11.15 15.11
CA ASN A 113 -14.51 -11.43 15.77
C ASN A 113 -13.32 -10.78 15.04
N GLU A 114 -13.58 -9.93 14.04
CA GLU A 114 -12.54 -9.23 13.33
C GLU A 114 -11.77 -8.29 14.26
N MET A 115 -10.45 -8.44 14.29
CA MET A 115 -9.52 -7.53 14.96
C MET A 115 -8.76 -6.70 13.93
N GLU A 116 -8.42 -5.46 14.27
CA GLU A 116 -7.67 -4.57 13.39
C GLU A 116 -6.15 -4.83 13.35
N PHE A 117 -5.63 -5.59 14.31
CA PHE A 117 -4.20 -5.87 14.41
C PHE A 117 -3.78 -7.08 13.57
N PRO A 118 -2.57 -7.06 12.98
CA PRO A 118 -1.63 -5.93 12.92
C PRO A 118 -2.15 -4.79 12.04
N LEU A 119 -2.11 -3.56 12.56
CA LEU A 119 -2.67 -2.38 11.88
C LEU A 119 -1.56 -1.62 11.13
N ILE A 120 -1.78 -1.40 9.83
CA ILE A 120 -0.95 -0.50 9.01
C ILE A 120 -1.63 0.88 8.96
N LEU A 121 -0.91 1.93 9.34
CA LEU A 121 -1.36 3.32 9.33
C LEU A 121 -1.03 4.02 8.00
N GLY A 122 -1.32 5.33 7.90
CA GLY A 122 -1.08 6.16 6.72
C GLY A 122 -2.33 6.30 5.86
N ARG A 123 -2.71 7.54 5.54
CA ARG A 123 -4.01 7.86 4.91
C ARG A 123 -3.95 8.31 3.47
N ASP A 124 -2.82 8.75 2.98
CA ASP A 124 -2.62 9.18 1.60
C ASP A 124 -1.27 8.75 1.04
N PHE A 125 -1.29 8.49 -0.27
CA PHE A 125 -0.15 7.95 -0.99
C PHE A 125 -0.04 8.53 -2.39
N ALA A 126 1.14 8.37 -2.97
CA ALA A 126 1.37 8.42 -4.40
C ALA A 126 2.26 7.25 -4.81
N GLY A 127 1.93 6.62 -5.93
CA GLY A 127 2.57 5.38 -6.34
C GLY A 127 2.16 4.93 -7.73
N GLU A 128 2.68 3.78 -8.13
CA GLU A 128 2.47 3.19 -9.45
C GLU A 128 1.42 2.10 -9.38
N VAL A 129 0.48 2.08 -10.33
CA VAL A 129 -0.49 1.00 -10.48
C VAL A 129 0.25 -0.28 -10.93
N VAL A 130 0.19 -1.34 -10.12
CA VAL A 130 0.81 -2.64 -10.47
C VAL A 130 -0.20 -3.70 -10.87
N ALA A 131 -1.45 -3.59 -10.41
CA ALA A 131 -2.56 -4.43 -10.86
C ALA A 131 -3.88 -3.70 -10.63
N LYS A 132 -4.94 -4.08 -11.36
CA LYS A 132 -6.28 -3.54 -11.20
C LYS A 132 -7.33 -4.62 -11.43
N GLY A 133 -8.47 -4.50 -10.76
CA GLY A 133 -9.62 -5.36 -11.00
C GLY A 133 -10.32 -5.06 -12.33
N ASN A 134 -11.18 -5.98 -12.76
CA ASN A 134 -11.81 -5.92 -14.09
C ASN A 134 -12.87 -4.81 -14.22
N SER A 135 -13.40 -4.28 -13.11
CA SER A 135 -14.37 -3.18 -13.12
C SER A 135 -13.70 -1.80 -13.06
N VAL A 136 -12.37 -1.74 -13.02
CA VAL A 136 -11.61 -0.49 -13.07
C VAL A 136 -11.50 -0.03 -14.51
N SER A 137 -11.74 1.28 -14.76
CA SER A 137 -11.72 1.90 -16.08
C SER A 137 -10.54 1.42 -16.93
N SER A 138 -10.80 1.15 -18.21
CA SER A 138 -9.78 0.78 -19.20
C SER A 138 -8.75 1.89 -19.41
N GLU A 139 -9.10 3.15 -19.10
CA GLU A 139 -8.17 4.27 -19.21
C GLU A 139 -7.04 4.21 -18.18
N LEU A 140 -7.31 3.70 -16.96
CA LEU A 140 -6.26 3.58 -15.94
C LEU A 140 -5.39 2.36 -16.25
N MET A 141 -4.10 2.57 -16.51
CA MET A 141 -3.20 1.50 -16.96
C MET A 141 -2.25 1.05 -15.85
N VAL A 142 -1.79 -0.20 -15.92
CA VAL A 142 -0.62 -0.64 -15.15
C VAL A 142 0.58 0.20 -15.57
N GLY A 143 1.34 0.72 -14.60
CA GLY A 143 2.40 1.69 -14.79
C GLY A 143 1.98 3.15 -14.62
N ASP A 144 0.67 3.46 -14.54
CA ASP A 144 0.21 4.82 -14.28
C ASP A 144 0.62 5.27 -12.87
N ILE A 145 1.09 6.52 -12.75
CA ILE A 145 1.36 7.14 -11.46
C ILE A 145 0.09 7.79 -10.94
N VAL A 146 -0.40 7.27 -9.82
CA VAL A 146 -1.60 7.73 -9.13
C VAL A 146 -1.26 8.32 -7.77
N PHE A 147 -2.18 9.12 -7.27
CA PHE A 147 -2.27 9.51 -5.87
C PHE A 147 -3.66 9.15 -5.35
N GLY A 148 -3.77 8.86 -4.06
CA GLY A 148 -5.03 8.44 -3.49
C GLY A 148 -5.08 8.56 -1.98
N VAL A 149 -6.26 8.27 -1.44
CA VAL A 149 -6.53 8.20 -0.01
C VAL A 149 -7.05 6.83 0.39
N THR A 150 -6.79 6.44 1.63
CA THR A 150 -7.35 5.23 2.22
C THR A 150 -8.24 5.61 3.41
N PRO A 151 -9.49 5.12 3.48
CA PRO A 151 -10.36 5.35 4.63
C PRO A 151 -9.78 4.74 5.92
N PRO A 152 -9.95 5.38 7.10
CA PRO A 152 -9.32 4.95 8.37
C PRO A 152 -9.61 3.51 8.80
N HIS A 153 -10.76 2.94 8.39
CA HIS A 153 -11.11 1.54 8.71
C HIS A 153 -10.39 0.52 7.81
N ARG A 154 -9.72 0.93 6.73
CA ARG A 154 -8.93 0.06 5.83
C ARG A 154 -7.42 0.10 6.16
N PRO A 155 -6.66 -0.96 5.83
CA PRO A 155 -5.21 -0.94 5.91
C PRO A 155 -4.64 0.28 5.19
N GLY A 156 -3.71 0.96 5.86
CA GLY A 156 -3.10 2.19 5.36
C GLY A 156 -1.95 1.98 4.38
N CYS A 157 -1.32 3.09 4.03
CA CYS A 157 -0.29 3.17 3.00
C CYS A 157 1.13 3.38 3.53
N HIS A 158 1.38 3.23 4.84
CA HIS A 158 2.74 3.10 5.38
C HIS A 158 3.31 1.68 5.12
N SER A 159 3.24 1.26 3.87
CA SER A 159 3.59 -0.05 3.33
C SER A 159 4.14 0.12 1.92
N GLN A 160 4.86 -0.88 1.39
CA GLN A 160 5.31 -0.83 -0.01
C GLN A 160 4.17 -1.02 -1.01
N TYR A 161 3.08 -1.69 -0.61
CA TYR A 161 1.89 -1.88 -1.44
C TYR A 161 0.63 -1.59 -0.66
N VAL A 162 -0.36 -1.01 -1.35
CA VAL A 162 -1.68 -0.71 -0.79
C VAL A 162 -2.75 -1.05 -1.82
N ILE A 163 -3.90 -1.54 -1.35
CA ILE A 163 -5.10 -1.65 -2.17
C ILE A 163 -5.96 -0.42 -1.93
N ALA A 164 -6.42 0.21 -3.00
CA ALA A 164 -7.38 1.30 -2.95
C ALA A 164 -8.52 1.04 -3.95
N HIS A 165 -9.74 1.42 -3.57
CA HIS A 165 -10.88 1.41 -4.49
C HIS A 165 -10.63 2.41 -5.62
N LYS A 166 -11.10 2.10 -6.84
CA LYS A 166 -10.95 2.97 -8.01
C LYS A 166 -11.43 4.41 -7.81
N ASP A 167 -12.39 4.62 -6.92
CA ASP A 167 -12.97 5.95 -6.63
C ASP A 167 -12.16 6.74 -5.58
N TRP A 168 -11.12 6.15 -4.99
CA TRP A 168 -10.25 6.79 -3.99
C TRP A 168 -8.89 7.19 -4.57
N ILE A 169 -8.68 6.95 -5.86
CA ILE A 169 -7.45 7.25 -6.56
C ILE A 169 -7.73 8.11 -7.78
N HIS A 170 -6.72 8.86 -8.19
CA HIS A 170 -6.73 9.56 -9.45
C HIS A 170 -5.30 9.58 -10.03
N ARG A 171 -5.14 9.83 -11.33
CA ARG A 171 -3.81 10.09 -11.88
C ARG A 171 -3.20 11.32 -11.21
N LYS A 172 -1.92 11.21 -10.84
CA LYS A 172 -1.15 12.30 -10.26
C LYS A 172 -1.07 13.48 -11.25
N PRO A 173 -1.33 14.73 -10.83
CA PRO A 173 -1.12 15.90 -11.67
C PRO A 173 0.31 15.94 -12.24
N ALA A 174 0.46 16.25 -13.52
CA ALA A 174 1.74 16.16 -14.23
C ALA A 174 2.82 17.10 -13.65
N ASN A 175 2.40 18.25 -13.13
CA ASN A 175 3.27 19.29 -12.58
C ASN A 175 3.75 19.03 -11.14
N LEU A 176 3.28 17.98 -10.47
CA LEU A 176 3.67 17.65 -9.10
C LEU A 176 4.67 16.50 -9.06
N LYS A 177 5.66 16.58 -8.17
CA LYS A 177 6.49 15.43 -7.81
C LYS A 177 5.63 14.41 -7.06
N VAL A 178 6.02 13.14 -7.11
CA VAL A 178 5.33 12.05 -6.41
C VAL A 178 5.18 12.34 -4.91
N ALA A 179 6.25 12.81 -4.25
CA ALA A 179 6.22 13.18 -2.83
C ALA A 179 5.36 14.41 -2.53
N GLU A 180 5.21 15.34 -3.47
CA GLU A 180 4.32 16.50 -3.31
C GLU A 180 2.87 16.03 -3.40
N ALA A 181 2.56 15.16 -4.37
CA ALA A 181 1.23 14.61 -4.54
C ALA A 181 0.77 13.75 -3.36
N SER A 182 1.66 12.98 -2.73
CA SER A 182 1.31 12.12 -1.59
C SER A 182 0.86 12.89 -0.34
N CYS A 183 1.10 14.20 -0.27
CA CYS A 183 0.78 15.02 0.91
C CYS A 183 -0.45 15.92 0.73
N LEU A 184 -1.11 15.87 -0.44
CA LEU A 184 -2.19 16.79 -0.78
C LEU A 184 -3.56 16.25 -0.38
N LEU A 185 -3.81 14.96 -0.58
CA LEU A 185 -5.18 14.49 -0.68
C LEU A 185 -5.87 14.41 0.69
N TYR A 186 -5.23 13.90 1.74
CA TYR A 186 -5.95 13.72 2.99
C TYR A 186 -6.31 15.07 3.63
N ALA A 187 -5.33 15.95 3.79
CA ALA A 187 -5.54 17.30 4.29
C ALA A 187 -6.41 18.15 3.32
N GLY A 188 -6.16 18.06 2.01
CA GLY A 188 -6.89 18.82 1.01
C GLY A 188 -8.37 18.44 0.91
N LEU A 189 -8.70 17.16 0.94
CA LEU A 189 -10.10 16.69 0.96
C LEU A 189 -10.80 17.04 2.27
N THR A 190 -10.07 17.00 3.40
CA THR A 190 -10.60 17.45 4.69
C THR A 190 -10.95 18.94 4.66
N ALA A 191 -10.06 19.77 4.11
CA ALA A 191 -10.31 21.20 3.96
C ALA A 191 -11.44 21.50 2.95
N TRP A 192 -11.51 20.75 1.86
CA TRP A 192 -12.56 20.91 0.85
C TRP A 192 -13.96 20.55 1.38
N SER A 193 -14.05 19.61 2.32
CA SER A 193 -15.32 19.15 2.89
C SER A 193 -15.86 20.04 4.03
N ALA A 194 -15.05 20.95 4.57
CA ALA A 194 -15.37 21.77 5.74
C ALA A 194 -16.29 22.95 5.39
#